data_AF-A0A1E5WFD7-F1
#
_entry.id   AF-A0A1E5WFD7-F1
#
_cell.length_a   1.000
_cell.length_b   1.000
_cell.length_c   1.000
_cell.angle_alpha   90.00
_cell.angle_beta   90.00
_cell.angle_gamma   90.00
#
_symmetry.space_group_name_H-M   'P 1'
#
loop_
_entity.id
_entity.type
_entity.pdbx_description
1 polymer ?
#
loop_
_entity_poly.entity_id
_entity_poly.type
_entity_poly.pdbx_seq_one_letter_code
_entity_poly.pdbx_strand_id
1 'polypeptide(L)'
;MGRQATPPAPEKPSAHVFTATLVTYANLSSADHHSTLASLPPCVSTAVLPEVPLDDLPTDARIETRIFTVVKRAHPHLRDLLRSMLASPAGVAAFVADVLGPWALEVSVKLGIPGYVFCTTNLMALHSMICAPQFDKTTSCEFRDLPEPIRLPGCVPLRGADLIDPVQDRTDPVYPLVVELGKKYLLADGFIVNTFDAM
;
A
#
# COMPACT_ATOMS: atom_id res chain seq x y z
N MET A 1 54.57 13.02 15.40
CA MET A 1 53.61 12.10 16.05
C MET A 1 52.28 12.82 16.18
N GLY A 2 51.40 12.71 15.17
CA GLY A 2 50.06 13.27 15.21
C GLY A 2 49.07 12.20 15.69
N ARG A 3 48.39 12.44 16.81
CA ARG A 3 47.35 11.54 17.33
C ARG A 3 46.13 11.60 16.41
N GLN A 4 45.76 10.47 15.84
CA GLN A 4 44.54 10.30 15.07
C GLN A 4 43.36 10.18 16.06
N ALA A 5 42.45 11.15 16.02
CA ALA A 5 41.24 11.15 16.82
C ALA A 5 40.32 10.01 16.35
N THR A 6 39.89 9.19 17.29
CA THR A 6 38.93 8.10 17.06
C THR A 6 37.57 8.72 16.73
N PRO A 7 36.86 8.27 15.67
CA PRO A 7 35.55 8.79 15.36
C PRO A 7 34.54 8.44 16.48
N PRO A 8 33.56 9.31 16.76
CA PRO A 8 32.54 9.02 17.76
C PRO A 8 31.73 7.78 17.33
N ALA A 9 31.39 6.95 18.33
CA ALA A 9 30.51 5.81 18.12
C ALA A 9 29.17 6.28 17.53
N PRO A 10 28.54 5.49 16.64
CA PRO A 10 27.24 5.83 16.08
C PRO A 10 26.23 6.01 17.22
N GLU A 11 25.58 7.17 17.25
CA GLU A 11 24.43 7.42 18.11
C GLU A 11 23.40 6.31 17.85
N LYS A 12 23.00 5.60 18.92
CA LYS A 12 21.87 4.67 18.82
C LYS A 12 20.67 5.48 18.34
N PRO A 13 19.98 5.05 17.27
CA PRO A 13 18.75 5.72 16.85
C PRO A 13 17.81 5.74 18.06
N SER A 14 17.33 6.93 18.43
CA SER A 14 16.29 7.07 19.43
C SER A 14 15.11 6.23 18.97
N ALA A 15 14.80 5.14 19.67
CA ALA A 15 13.63 4.34 19.36
C ALA A 15 12.42 5.28 19.48
N HIS A 16 11.75 5.56 18.37
CA HIS A 16 10.50 6.31 18.40
C HIS A 16 9.52 5.49 19.25
N VAL A 17 9.11 6.03 20.39
CA VAL A 17 8.15 5.37 21.29
C VAL A 17 6.75 5.63 20.73
N PHE A 18 6.34 4.80 19.77
CA PHE A 18 4.96 4.75 19.30
C PHE A 18 4.37 3.37 19.54
N THR A 19 3.06 3.33 19.77
CA THR A 19 2.27 2.10 19.74
C THR A 19 1.66 1.93 18.36
N ALA A 20 1.50 0.68 17.93
CA ALA A 20 0.87 0.38 16.65
C ALA A 20 -0.27 -0.63 16.83
N THR A 21 -1.24 -0.58 15.94
CA THR A 21 -2.25 -1.63 15.77
C THR A 21 -2.17 -2.11 14.33
N LEU A 22 -1.78 -3.37 14.14
CA LEU A 22 -1.81 -4.01 12.83
C LEU A 22 -3.24 -4.48 12.55
N VAL A 23 -3.85 -3.93 11.50
CA VAL A 23 -5.20 -4.27 11.08
C VAL A 23 -5.13 -5.26 9.92
N THR A 24 -5.68 -6.45 10.11
CA THR A 24 -5.69 -7.52 9.09
C THR A 24 -7.10 -7.83 8.63
N TYR A 25 -7.25 -8.40 7.43
CA TYR A 25 -8.53 -8.84 6.89
C TYR A 25 -8.70 -10.34 7.10
N ALA A 26 -9.79 -10.78 7.73
CA ALA A 26 -10.05 -12.21 7.95
C ALA A 26 -10.03 -13.01 6.63
N ASN A 27 -10.62 -12.47 5.55
CA ASN A 27 -10.63 -13.07 4.21
C ASN A 27 -9.22 -13.39 3.64
N LEU A 28 -8.18 -12.71 4.13
CA LEU A 28 -6.80 -12.81 3.63
C LEU A 28 -5.86 -13.43 4.67
N SER A 29 -6.41 -14.02 5.74
CA SER A 29 -5.61 -14.66 6.79
C SER A 29 -5.13 -16.06 6.38
N SER A 30 -3.94 -16.44 6.84
CA SER A 30 -3.35 -17.78 6.68
C SER A 30 -2.80 -18.28 8.02
N ALA A 31 -2.56 -19.59 8.15
CA ALA A 31 -1.99 -20.18 9.35
C ALA A 31 -0.63 -19.56 9.74
N ASP A 32 0.19 -19.23 8.73
CA ASP A 32 1.53 -18.66 8.93
C ASP A 32 1.48 -17.24 9.50
N HIS A 33 0.42 -16.47 9.19
CA HIS A 33 0.23 -15.13 9.74
C HIS A 33 0.07 -15.18 11.27
N HIS A 34 -0.63 -16.17 11.81
CA HIS A 34 -0.88 -16.26 13.25
C HIS A 34 0.39 -16.38 14.08
N SER A 35 1.38 -17.14 13.60
CA SER A 35 2.66 -17.31 14.30
C SER A 35 3.46 -16.00 14.34
N THR A 36 3.47 -15.25 13.23
CA THR A 36 4.17 -13.97 13.12
C THR A 36 3.50 -12.92 14.03
N LEU A 37 2.17 -12.83 13.97
CA LEU A 37 1.39 -11.89 14.79
C LEU A 37 1.51 -12.18 16.29
N ALA A 38 1.63 -13.45 16.69
CA ALA A 38 1.81 -13.84 18.08
C ALA A 38 3.20 -13.45 18.65
N SER A 39 4.18 -13.19 17.78
CA SER A 39 5.56 -12.84 18.18
C SER A 39 5.83 -11.32 18.25
N LEU A 40 4.79 -10.50 18.09
CA LEU A 40 4.92 -9.05 18.02
C LEU A 40 5.35 -8.43 19.37
N PRO A 41 6.12 -7.32 19.35
CA PRO A 41 6.49 -6.62 20.58
C PRO A 41 5.27 -6.09 21.34
N PRO A 42 5.36 -5.87 22.67
CA PRO A 42 4.22 -5.43 23.49
C PRO A 42 3.60 -4.08 23.08
N CYS A 43 4.34 -3.24 22.36
CA CYS A 43 3.83 -1.97 21.83
C CYS A 43 2.99 -2.12 20.54
N VAL A 44 2.92 -3.34 19.99
CA VAL A 44 2.15 -3.64 18.77
C VAL A 44 0.98 -4.54 19.14
N SER A 45 -0.22 -4.04 18.90
CA SER A 45 -1.47 -4.78 19.02
C SER A 45 -1.97 -5.22 17.64
N THR A 46 -2.95 -6.12 17.60
CA THR A 46 -3.56 -6.60 16.36
C THR A 46 -5.07 -6.45 16.42
N ALA A 47 -5.69 -6.09 15.28
CA ALA A 47 -7.13 -6.12 15.10
C ALA A 47 -7.47 -6.82 13.79
N VAL A 48 -8.52 -7.65 13.80
CA VAL A 48 -8.96 -8.39 12.61
C VAL A 48 -10.30 -7.83 12.16
N LEU A 49 -10.38 -7.38 10.91
CA LEU A 49 -11.64 -6.99 10.29
C LEU A 49 -12.45 -8.25 9.93
N PRO A 50 -13.77 -8.25 10.20
CA PRO A 50 -14.65 -9.36 9.85
C PRO A 50 -14.59 -9.72 8.37
N GLU A 51 -14.94 -10.97 8.06
CA GLU A 51 -15.06 -11.41 6.69
C GLU A 51 -16.15 -10.65 5.95
N VAL A 52 -15.86 -10.32 4.70
CA VAL A 52 -16.83 -9.77 3.74
C VAL A 52 -17.18 -10.85 2.71
N PRO A 53 -18.42 -10.89 2.20
CA PRO A 53 -18.80 -11.87 1.17
C PRO A 53 -17.96 -11.65 -0.08
N LEU A 54 -17.64 -12.74 -0.80
CA LEU A 54 -16.93 -12.74 -2.08
C LEU A 54 -17.57 -13.67 -3.12
N ASP A 55 -18.76 -14.22 -2.82
CA ASP A 55 -19.42 -15.28 -3.60
C ASP A 55 -19.87 -14.82 -5.00
N ASP A 56 -19.92 -13.50 -5.21
CA ASP A 56 -20.25 -12.87 -6.49
C ASP A 56 -19.04 -12.72 -7.43
N LEU A 57 -17.82 -12.98 -6.95
CA LEU A 57 -16.63 -12.97 -7.79
C LEU A 57 -16.46 -14.30 -8.55
N PRO A 58 -16.05 -14.27 -9.82
CA PRO A 58 -15.66 -15.48 -10.55
C PRO A 58 -14.59 -16.28 -9.80
N THR A 59 -14.64 -17.61 -9.90
CA THR A 59 -13.66 -18.50 -9.23
C THR A 59 -12.23 -18.22 -9.72
N ASP A 60 -12.08 -17.89 -11.00
CA ASP A 60 -10.84 -17.52 -11.67
C ASP A 60 -10.52 -16.02 -11.59
N ALA A 61 -11.28 -15.23 -10.82
CA ALA A 61 -10.97 -13.82 -10.60
C ALA A 61 -9.55 -13.67 -10.06
N ARG A 62 -8.79 -12.79 -10.72
CA ARG A 62 -7.43 -12.43 -10.34
C ARG A 62 -7.30 -12.05 -8.87
N ILE A 63 -6.14 -12.33 -8.29
CA ILE A 63 -5.91 -12.11 -6.84
C ILE A 63 -6.07 -10.64 -6.46
N GLU A 64 -5.66 -9.71 -7.32
CA GLU A 64 -5.78 -8.28 -7.09
C GLU A 64 -7.26 -7.86 -7.05
N THR A 65 -8.10 -8.40 -7.94
CA THR A 65 -9.56 -8.18 -7.91
C THR A 65 -10.16 -8.61 -6.59
N ARG A 66 -9.73 -9.76 -6.05
CA ARG A 66 -10.18 -10.27 -4.74
C ARG A 66 -9.72 -9.35 -3.61
N ILE A 67 -8.44 -8.97 -3.57
CA ILE A 67 -7.88 -8.07 -2.55
C ILE A 67 -8.61 -6.73 -2.56
N PHE A 68 -8.74 -6.09 -3.72
CA PHE A 68 -9.39 -4.78 -3.84
C PHE A 68 -10.86 -4.84 -3.42
N THR A 69 -11.55 -5.93 -3.74
CA THR A 69 -12.93 -6.17 -3.31
C THR A 69 -13.02 -6.29 -1.79
N VAL A 70 -12.12 -7.06 -1.15
CA VAL A 70 -12.05 -7.18 0.30
C VAL A 70 -11.82 -5.83 0.96
N VAL A 71 -10.80 -5.08 0.53
CA VAL A 71 -10.47 -3.75 1.07
C VAL A 71 -11.68 -2.83 1.00
N LYS A 72 -12.31 -2.71 -0.19
CA LYS A 72 -13.48 -1.86 -0.42
C LYS A 72 -14.67 -2.25 0.45
N ARG A 73 -15.01 -3.54 0.51
CA ARG A 73 -16.18 -4.03 1.28
C ARG A 73 -15.97 -3.92 2.78
N ALA A 74 -14.73 -3.98 3.26
CA ALA A 74 -14.39 -3.86 4.66
C ALA A 74 -14.34 -2.41 5.16
N HIS A 75 -14.57 -1.40 4.31
CA HIS A 75 -14.60 0.01 4.70
C HIS A 75 -15.51 0.31 5.91
N PRO A 76 -16.74 -0.23 6.03
CA PRO A 76 -17.57 -0.01 7.21
C PRO A 76 -16.91 -0.53 8.49
N HIS A 77 -16.33 -1.73 8.45
CA HIS A 77 -15.64 -2.32 9.59
C HIS A 77 -14.38 -1.53 9.99
N LEU A 78 -13.58 -1.12 9.01
CA LEU A 78 -12.41 -0.28 9.25
C LEU A 78 -12.82 1.08 9.85
N ARG A 79 -13.89 1.69 9.35
CA ARG A 79 -14.42 2.96 9.87
C ARG A 79 -14.84 2.83 11.33
N ASP A 80 -15.55 1.77 11.68
CA ASP A 80 -16.04 1.57 13.04
C ASP A 80 -14.87 1.29 14.01
N LEU A 81 -13.86 0.51 13.57
CA LEU A 81 -12.62 0.31 14.30
C LEU A 81 -11.87 1.62 14.55
N LEU A 82 -11.59 2.39 13.50
CA LEU A 82 -10.86 3.66 13.61
C LEU A 82 -11.61 4.69 14.47
N ARG A 83 -12.95 4.74 14.39
CA ARG A 83 -13.77 5.56 15.28
C ARG A 83 -13.64 5.15 16.74
N SER A 84 -13.66 3.84 17.02
CA SER A 84 -13.45 3.34 18.38
C SER A 84 -12.07 3.71 18.91
N MET A 85 -11.03 3.61 18.09
CA MET A 85 -9.66 4.00 18.47
C MET A 85 -9.54 5.51 18.69
N LEU A 86 -10.16 6.33 17.84
CA LEU A 86 -10.21 7.79 18.01
C LEU A 86 -10.92 8.23 19.29
N ALA A 87 -11.92 7.48 19.75
CA ALA A 87 -12.60 7.73 21.02
C ALA A 87 -11.78 7.32 22.26
N SER A 88 -10.69 6.58 22.07
CA SER A 88 -9.79 6.21 23.16
C SER A 88 -8.82 7.36 23.50
N PRO A 89 -8.30 7.44 24.74
CA PRO A 89 -7.32 8.46 25.11
C PRO A 89 -6.04 8.49 24.26
N ALA A 90 -5.67 7.34 23.66
CA ALA A 90 -4.50 7.23 22.79
C ALA A 90 -4.74 7.86 21.40
N GLY A 91 -5.99 7.90 20.95
CA GLY A 91 -6.37 8.38 19.62
C GLY A 91 -5.73 7.59 18.47
N VAL A 92 -5.69 8.21 17.28
CA VAL A 92 -5.01 7.68 16.09
C VAL A 92 -4.22 8.82 15.45
N ALA A 93 -2.89 8.72 15.48
CA ALA A 93 -2.01 9.75 14.92
C ALA A 93 -1.87 9.65 13.39
N ALA A 94 -1.91 8.43 12.85
CA ALA A 94 -1.83 8.17 11.43
C ALA A 94 -2.45 6.81 11.09
N PHE A 95 -2.92 6.67 9.86
CA PHE A 95 -3.34 5.41 9.24
C PHE A 95 -2.38 5.09 8.09
N VAL A 96 -1.83 3.89 8.07
CA VAL A 96 -0.86 3.47 7.04
C VAL A 96 -1.42 2.27 6.30
N ALA A 97 -1.75 2.45 5.02
CA ALA A 97 -2.15 1.36 4.14
C ALA A 97 -0.93 0.78 3.42
N ASP A 98 -0.97 -0.50 3.04
CA ASP A 98 -0.02 -1.02 2.07
C ASP A 98 -0.33 -0.49 0.65
N VAL A 99 0.48 -0.91 -0.33
CA VAL A 99 0.37 -0.48 -1.73
C VAL A 99 -0.92 -0.95 -2.44
N LEU A 100 -1.59 -2.00 -1.96
CA LEU A 100 -2.87 -2.48 -2.50
C LEU A 100 -4.09 -1.93 -1.73
N GLY A 101 -3.85 -1.37 -0.55
CA GLY A 101 -4.84 -0.76 0.33
C GLY A 101 -5.22 0.72 0.14
N PRO A 102 -4.78 1.52 -0.86
CA PRO A 102 -5.11 2.96 -0.91
C PRO A 102 -6.61 3.31 -0.90
N TRP A 103 -7.52 2.42 -1.29
CA TRP A 103 -8.97 2.65 -1.09
C TRP A 103 -9.34 2.87 0.39
N ALA A 104 -8.64 2.23 1.32
CA ALA A 104 -8.85 2.38 2.75
C ALA A 104 -8.56 3.82 3.24
N LEU A 105 -7.75 4.60 2.50
CA LEU A 105 -7.50 6.01 2.80
C LEU A 105 -8.77 6.87 2.73
N GLU A 106 -9.79 6.45 1.97
CA GLU A 106 -11.08 7.15 2.00
C GLU A 106 -11.70 7.17 3.40
N VAL A 107 -11.44 6.13 4.20
CA VAL A 107 -11.92 6.06 5.57
C VAL A 107 -11.13 7.01 6.46
N SER A 108 -9.80 7.04 6.34
CA SER A 108 -8.95 7.95 7.14
C SER A 108 -9.27 9.42 6.83
N VAL A 109 -9.42 9.77 5.55
CA VAL A 109 -9.80 11.12 5.11
C VAL A 109 -11.14 11.55 5.72
N LYS A 110 -12.16 10.68 5.69
CA LYS A 110 -13.48 10.99 6.29
C LYS A 110 -13.43 11.17 7.81
N LEU A 111 -12.44 10.59 8.47
CA LEU A 111 -12.24 10.69 9.92
C LEU A 111 -11.22 11.77 10.30
N GLY A 112 -10.61 12.47 9.35
CA GLY A 112 -9.58 13.47 9.60
C GLY A 112 -8.28 12.88 10.13
N ILE A 113 -8.00 11.61 9.87
CA ILE A 113 -6.77 10.93 10.27
C ILE A 113 -5.75 11.05 9.12
N PRO A 114 -4.52 11.53 9.39
CA PRO A 114 -3.45 11.53 8.39
C PRO A 114 -3.23 10.14 7.79
N GLY A 115 -3.25 10.03 6.47
CA GLY A 115 -3.18 8.77 5.73
C GLY A 115 -1.86 8.63 4.98
N TYR A 116 -1.19 7.49 5.11
CA TYR A 116 0.06 7.20 4.41
C TYR A 116 -0.01 5.88 3.67
N VAL A 117 0.84 5.72 2.65
CA VAL A 117 1.04 4.44 1.97
C VAL A 117 2.43 3.92 2.24
N PHE A 118 2.52 2.69 2.74
CA PHE A 118 3.77 1.93 2.86
C PHE A 118 3.97 1.05 1.64
N CYS A 119 5.04 1.31 0.90
CA CYS A 119 5.41 0.59 -0.31
C CYS A 119 6.54 -0.40 -0.02
N THR A 120 6.24 -1.69 -0.18
CA THR A 120 7.18 -2.81 0.01
C THR A 120 7.97 -3.17 -1.25
N THR A 121 7.71 -2.50 -2.37
CA THR A 121 8.42 -2.68 -3.64
C THR A 121 9.35 -1.49 -3.90
N ASN A 122 9.78 -1.29 -5.15
CA ASN A 122 10.66 -0.21 -5.56
C ASN A 122 9.89 1.07 -5.97
N LEU A 123 10.62 2.20 -6.01
CA LEU A 123 10.07 3.51 -6.39
C LEU A 123 9.50 3.53 -7.81
N MET A 124 10.13 2.83 -8.75
CA MET A 124 9.68 2.81 -10.15
C MET A 124 8.31 2.14 -10.29
N ALA A 125 8.09 1.02 -9.58
CA ALA A 125 6.80 0.35 -9.52
C ALA A 125 5.74 1.24 -8.87
N LEU A 126 6.04 1.87 -7.74
CA LEU A 126 5.14 2.82 -7.09
C LEU A 126 4.76 3.98 -8.03
N HIS A 127 5.75 4.59 -8.67
CA HIS A 127 5.55 5.68 -9.61
C HIS A 127 4.68 5.24 -10.80
N SER A 128 4.90 4.04 -11.34
CA SER A 128 4.07 3.49 -12.41
C SER A 128 2.60 3.29 -11.98
N MET A 129 2.35 2.85 -10.74
CA MET A 129 1.01 2.67 -10.20
C MET A 129 0.29 4.01 -10.00
N ILE A 130 0.99 5.03 -9.48
CA ILE A 130 0.46 6.38 -9.35
C ILE A 130 0.13 6.98 -10.73
N CYS A 131 0.97 6.72 -11.74
CA CYS A 131 0.77 7.19 -13.11
C CYS A 131 -0.18 6.33 -13.96
N ALA A 132 -0.67 5.19 -13.47
CA ALA A 132 -1.62 4.34 -14.20
C ALA A 132 -2.82 5.10 -14.80
N PRO A 133 -3.47 6.07 -14.12
CA PRO A 133 -4.56 6.85 -14.69
C PRO A 133 -4.14 7.78 -15.83
N GLN A 134 -2.88 8.22 -15.84
CA GLN A 134 -2.33 9.01 -16.93
C GLN A 134 -2.05 8.12 -18.12
N PHE A 135 -1.41 6.97 -17.90
CA PHE A 135 -1.09 6.00 -18.95
C PHE A 135 -2.36 5.54 -19.67
N ASP A 136 -3.41 5.19 -18.93
CA ASP A 136 -4.72 4.82 -19.46
C ASP A 136 -5.29 5.87 -20.43
N LYS A 137 -5.19 7.16 -20.07
CA LYS A 137 -5.68 8.28 -20.90
C LYS A 137 -4.83 8.54 -22.14
N THR A 138 -3.53 8.34 -22.05
CA THR A 138 -2.58 8.72 -23.11
C THR A 138 -2.26 7.58 -24.08
N THR A 139 -2.74 6.37 -23.80
CA THR A 139 -2.49 5.18 -24.62
C THR A 139 -3.78 4.45 -24.90
N SER A 140 -3.93 3.92 -26.12
CA SER A 140 -5.12 3.17 -26.53
C SER A 140 -4.84 1.70 -26.84
N CYS A 141 -3.58 1.32 -27.06
CA CYS A 141 -3.18 -0.07 -27.23
C CYS A 141 -2.80 -0.74 -25.90
N GLU A 142 -2.54 -2.04 -25.96
CA GLU A 142 -1.94 -2.78 -24.85
C GLU A 142 -0.54 -2.23 -24.57
N PHE A 143 -0.16 -2.18 -23.29
CA PHE A 143 1.16 -1.64 -22.91
C PHE A 143 2.31 -2.44 -23.50
N ARG A 144 2.19 -3.76 -23.59
CA ARG A 144 3.18 -4.63 -24.26
C ARG A 144 3.44 -4.28 -25.73
N ASP A 145 2.50 -3.61 -26.39
CA ASP A 145 2.57 -3.26 -27.80
C ASP A 145 3.00 -1.80 -28.03
N LEU A 146 3.37 -1.07 -26.96
CA LEU A 146 3.86 0.30 -27.10
C LEU A 146 5.17 0.33 -27.90
N PRO A 147 5.27 1.18 -28.95
CA PRO A 147 6.47 1.27 -29.77
C PRO A 147 7.62 1.98 -29.04
N GLU A 148 7.27 2.95 -28.20
CA GLU A 148 8.22 3.75 -27.42
C GLU A 148 8.14 3.40 -25.94
N PRO A 149 9.28 3.44 -25.22
CA PRO A 149 9.29 3.20 -23.78
C PRO A 149 8.62 4.34 -23.02
N ILE A 150 8.00 3.99 -21.90
CA ILE A 150 7.43 4.92 -20.93
C ILE A 150 8.58 5.60 -20.19
N ARG A 151 8.49 6.93 -20.07
CA ARG A 151 9.48 7.76 -19.39
C ARG A 151 8.86 8.39 -18.15
N LEU A 152 9.22 7.84 -17.00
CA LEU A 152 8.88 8.39 -15.70
C LEU A 152 10.00 9.34 -15.24
N PRO A 153 9.68 10.55 -14.73
CA PRO A 153 10.70 11.45 -14.19
C PRO A 153 11.59 10.77 -13.15
N GLY A 154 12.92 10.84 -13.34
CA GLY A 154 13.91 10.25 -12.44
C GLY A 154 14.09 8.73 -12.58
N CYS A 155 13.38 8.06 -13.50
CA CYS A 155 13.51 6.62 -13.74
C CYS A 155 14.18 6.33 -15.10
N VAL A 156 14.73 5.13 -15.23
CA VAL A 156 15.15 4.60 -16.53
C VAL A 156 13.92 4.38 -17.44
N PRO A 157 14.06 4.44 -18.78
CA PRO A 157 12.95 4.14 -19.68
C PRO A 157 12.42 2.71 -19.45
N LEU A 158 11.11 2.58 -19.29
CA LEU A 158 10.44 1.31 -19.03
C LEU A 158 9.71 0.85 -20.30
N ARG A 159 9.95 -0.38 -20.76
CA ARG A 159 9.15 -0.93 -21.86
C ARG A 159 7.74 -1.19 -21.33
N GLY A 160 6.70 -0.95 -22.12
CA GLY A 160 5.34 -1.19 -21.64
C GLY A 160 5.08 -2.65 -21.26
N ALA A 161 5.78 -3.60 -21.89
CA ALA A 161 5.77 -5.02 -21.52
C ALA A 161 6.36 -5.32 -20.12
N ASP A 162 7.12 -4.40 -19.54
CA ASP A 162 7.75 -4.53 -18.22
C ASP A 162 6.93 -3.85 -17.11
N LEU A 163 5.77 -3.28 -17.44
CA LEU A 163 4.82 -2.76 -16.45
C LEU A 163 4.19 -3.90 -15.63
N ILE A 164 3.59 -3.55 -14.49
CA ILE A 164 2.93 -4.49 -13.59
C ILE A 164 1.92 -5.39 -14.30
N ASP A 165 1.86 -6.66 -13.91
CA ASP A 165 1.03 -7.67 -14.58
C ASP A 165 -0.45 -7.29 -14.78
N PRO A 166 -1.15 -6.66 -13.79
CA PRO A 166 -2.55 -6.28 -13.95
C PRO A 166 -2.84 -5.28 -15.06
N VAL A 167 -1.83 -4.57 -15.58
CA VAL A 167 -2.04 -3.61 -16.67
C VAL A 167 -1.76 -4.19 -18.06
N GLN A 168 -1.26 -5.42 -18.14
CA GLN A 168 -0.87 -6.04 -19.41
C GLN A 168 -2.04 -6.55 -20.25
N ASP A 169 -3.24 -6.61 -19.68
CA ASP A 169 -4.48 -6.93 -20.39
C ASP A 169 -5.54 -5.88 -20.02
N ARG A 170 -5.78 -4.93 -20.92
CA ARG A 170 -6.78 -3.88 -20.71
C ARG A 170 -8.22 -4.38 -20.74
N THR A 171 -8.44 -5.61 -21.21
CA THR A 171 -9.76 -6.24 -21.26
C THR A 171 -10.10 -6.99 -19.97
N ASP A 172 -9.09 -7.31 -19.14
CA ASP A 172 -9.30 -7.96 -17.85
C ASP A 172 -10.02 -7.01 -16.87
N PRO A 173 -11.03 -7.48 -16.12
CA PRO A 173 -11.74 -6.68 -15.11
C PRO A 173 -10.85 -6.03 -14.03
N VAL A 174 -9.62 -6.54 -13.80
CA VAL A 174 -8.66 -5.94 -12.87
C VAL A 174 -8.10 -4.61 -13.36
N TYR A 175 -7.97 -4.44 -14.68
CA TYR A 175 -7.37 -3.26 -15.29
C TYR A 175 -8.02 -1.94 -14.81
N PRO A 176 -9.36 -1.76 -14.93
CA PRO A 176 -10.01 -0.54 -14.45
C PRO A 176 -9.87 -0.35 -12.93
N LEU A 177 -9.71 -1.43 -12.14
CA LEU A 177 -9.45 -1.33 -10.71
C LEU A 177 -8.07 -0.75 -10.43
N VAL A 178 -7.04 -1.15 -11.18
CA VAL A 178 -5.68 -0.60 -11.03
C VAL A 178 -5.61 0.86 -11.49
N VAL A 179 -6.31 1.21 -12.57
CA VAL A 179 -6.47 2.61 -12.99
C VAL A 179 -7.17 3.43 -11.91
N GLU A 180 -8.18 2.88 -11.23
CA GLU A 180 -8.82 3.54 -10.10
C GLU A 180 -7.89 3.65 -8.89
N LEU A 181 -7.12 2.59 -8.58
CA LEU A 181 -6.14 2.55 -7.49
C LEU A 181 -5.12 3.68 -7.61
N GLY A 182 -4.62 3.93 -8.83
CA GLY A 182 -3.76 5.05 -9.19
C GLY A 182 -4.27 6.39 -8.66
N LYS A 183 -5.59 6.62 -8.76
CA LYS A 183 -6.25 7.85 -8.27
C LYS A 183 -6.36 7.87 -6.75
N LYS A 184 -6.47 6.72 -6.09
CA LYS A 184 -6.61 6.62 -4.63
C LYS A 184 -5.30 6.89 -3.90
N TYR A 185 -4.15 6.65 -4.51
CA TYR A 185 -2.86 7.08 -3.95
C TYR A 185 -2.79 8.58 -3.70
N LEU A 186 -3.52 9.40 -4.47
CA LEU A 186 -3.57 10.86 -4.29
C LEU A 186 -4.30 11.29 -3.02
N LEU A 187 -4.92 10.36 -2.29
CA LEU A 187 -5.51 10.61 -0.97
C LEU A 187 -4.46 10.56 0.16
N ALA A 188 -3.25 10.07 -0.10
CA ALA A 188 -2.21 9.96 0.91
C ALA A 188 -1.55 11.31 1.19
N ASP A 189 -1.32 11.60 2.47
CA ASP A 189 -0.51 12.72 2.95
C ASP A 189 0.99 12.46 2.75
N GLY A 190 1.39 11.19 2.55
CA GLY A 190 2.76 10.84 2.24
C GLY A 190 2.95 9.36 1.89
N PHE A 191 4.14 9.06 1.38
CA PHE A 191 4.56 7.71 1.01
C PHE A 191 5.79 7.32 1.82
N ILE A 192 5.79 6.10 2.34
CA ILE A 192 6.94 5.49 3.00
C ILE A 192 7.36 4.34 2.09
N VAL A 193 8.57 4.40 1.55
CA VAL A 193 9.03 3.42 0.57
C VAL A 193 10.21 2.66 1.14
N ASN A 194 10.16 1.33 1.08
CA ASN A 194 11.23 0.46 1.55
C ASN A 194 12.41 0.45 0.56
N THR A 195 13.09 1.59 0.46
CA THR A 195 14.27 1.84 -0.38
C THR A 195 15.18 2.85 0.31
N PHE A 196 16.35 3.13 -0.28
CA PHE A 196 17.28 4.17 0.18
C PHE A 196 17.94 4.86 -1.01
N ASP A 197 18.51 6.05 -0.81
CA ASP A 197 18.98 6.94 -1.89
C ASP A 197 20.06 6.34 -2.81
N ALA A 198 20.85 5.41 -2.31
CA ALA A 198 21.92 4.77 -3.07
C ALA A 198 21.47 3.54 -3.88
N MET A 199 20.17 3.22 -3.87
CA MET A 199 19.56 2.10 -4.61
C MET A 199 18.99 2.54 -5.97
#